data_AF-A0A550GPD5-F1
#
_entry.id   AF-A0A550GPD5-F1
#
_cell.length_a   1.000
_cell.length_b   1.000
_cell.length_c   1.000
_cell.angle_alpha   90.00
_cell.angle_beta   90.00
_cell.angle_gamma   90.00
#
_symmetry.space_group_name_H-M   'P 1'
#
loop_
_entity.id
_entity.type
_entity.pdbx_description
1 polymer ?
#
loop_
_entity_poly.entity_id
_entity_poly.type
_entity_poly.pdbx_seq_one_letter_code
_entity_poly.pdbx_strand_id
1 'polypeptide(L)'
;MRCFKTELSHWIPADGDTFVTREGFILNTFGYEHPPGRIFAFLKYIPAEFKDFFDVQMLKRTWNFKSKKLFRAEKLYTAKNYKTFIEVFRKNFPDYIYYCPFRKKDLLTTPLNLIKAIFIPKYCLIKLRNIKKLDNLQSMALDLLNMISEASGVKLDYFGMHGSIALNMHSIESDIDFVIYGSDNFRKVELAISDLVEMGKLRYIVSNRLDKARKFQGRYKKKVFMYNATRKPNEVKTTYGSKKFVFVKPVKFQCVISDDSENMFRPAIYKITNYKPLTPKSELQTDIIPDRVISNIGCYRNVARIDDKIEVAGNLEKVEIISTSEIYYQVVVGSAISEEEYIWPL
;
A
#
# COMPACT_ATOMS: atom_id res chain seq x y z
N MET A 1 6.49 18.61 -17.44
CA MET A 1 7.29 18.17 -16.27
C MET A 1 8.53 17.39 -16.72
N ARG A 2 9.76 17.90 -16.50
CA ARG A 2 10.97 17.07 -16.55
C ARG A 2 11.07 16.28 -15.24
N CYS A 3 11.34 14.97 -15.34
CA CYS A 3 11.41 14.04 -14.23
C CYS A 3 12.64 14.40 -13.39
N PHE A 4 12.52 14.51 -12.06
CA PHE A 4 13.71 14.29 -11.25
C PHE A 4 13.96 12.80 -11.40
N LYS A 5 14.90 12.43 -12.27
CA LYS A 5 15.52 11.12 -12.16
C LYS A 5 16.26 11.21 -10.84
N THR A 6 15.68 10.73 -9.75
CA THR A 6 16.55 10.15 -8.73
C THR A 6 17.35 9.12 -9.49
N GLU A 7 18.67 9.29 -9.60
CA GLU A 7 19.47 8.29 -10.27
C GLU A 7 19.16 6.94 -9.61
N LEU A 8 18.98 5.90 -10.43
CA LEU A 8 18.69 4.54 -9.96
C LEU A 8 19.70 4.09 -8.90
N SER A 9 20.92 4.63 -8.93
CA SER A 9 22.02 4.41 -7.97
C SER A 9 21.70 4.84 -6.52
N HIS A 10 20.76 5.77 -6.30
CA HIS A 10 20.47 6.34 -4.98
C HIS A 10 19.03 6.08 -4.50
N TRP A 11 18.25 5.32 -5.27
CA TRP A 11 16.88 5.01 -4.89
C TRP A 11 16.83 3.77 -3.99
N ILE A 12 16.38 3.97 -2.75
CA ILE A 12 15.95 2.90 -1.86
C ILE A 12 14.43 2.75 -2.03
N PRO A 13 13.93 1.67 -2.65
CA PRO A 13 12.51 1.52 -2.93
C PRO A 13 11.71 1.30 -1.64
N ALA A 14 10.59 2.01 -1.53
CA ALA A 14 9.69 1.95 -0.37
C ALA A 14 8.22 1.82 -0.81
N ASP A 15 7.36 1.31 0.10
CA ASP A 15 5.94 1.12 -0.22
C ASP A 15 5.31 2.42 -0.69
N GLY A 16 4.62 2.33 -1.83
CA GLY A 16 3.91 3.44 -2.41
C GLY A 16 4.71 4.29 -3.40
N ASP A 17 6.04 4.12 -3.49
CA ASP A 17 6.80 4.68 -4.61
C ASP A 17 6.18 4.18 -5.92
N THR A 18 6.08 5.06 -6.92
CA THR A 18 5.59 4.68 -8.24
C THR A 18 6.73 4.71 -9.23
N PHE A 19 6.79 3.76 -10.16
CA PHE A 19 7.76 3.78 -11.24
C PHE A 19 7.15 3.37 -12.58
N VAL A 20 7.81 3.76 -13.64
CA VAL A 20 7.41 3.51 -15.03
C VAL A 20 8.48 2.69 -15.71
N THR A 21 8.10 1.64 -16.42
CA THR A 21 9.03 0.73 -17.10
C THR A 21 9.31 1.17 -18.53
N ARG A 22 10.25 0.49 -19.21
CA ARG A 22 10.60 0.76 -20.61
C ARG A 22 9.42 0.50 -21.55
N GLU A 23 8.68 -0.55 -21.28
CA GLU A 23 7.44 -0.97 -21.96
C GLU A 23 6.31 0.04 -21.70
N GLY A 24 6.36 0.74 -20.56
CA GLY A 24 5.44 1.81 -20.21
C GLY A 24 4.41 1.41 -19.15
N PHE A 25 4.52 0.22 -18.57
CA PHE A 25 3.75 -0.13 -17.37
C PHE A 25 4.05 0.87 -16.26
N ILE A 26 3.02 1.22 -15.50
CA ILE A 26 3.18 1.98 -14.26
C ILE A 26 2.86 1.05 -13.10
N LEU A 27 3.83 0.90 -12.20
CA LEU A 27 3.72 0.03 -11.04
C LEU A 27 3.97 0.80 -9.76
N ASN A 28 3.39 0.32 -8.67
CA ASN A 28 3.73 0.77 -7.32
C ASN A 28 4.66 -0.25 -6.65
N THR A 29 5.73 0.23 -6.03
CA THR A 29 6.56 -0.55 -5.11
C THR A 29 5.71 -1.08 -3.96
N PHE A 30 5.98 -2.32 -3.58
CA PHE A 30 5.25 -3.03 -2.53
C PHE A 30 6.15 -3.39 -1.35
N GLY A 31 5.81 -2.86 -0.19
CA GLY A 31 6.60 -3.09 1.01
C GLY A 31 7.99 -2.45 0.90
N TYR A 32 8.92 -2.99 1.68
CA TYR A 32 10.26 -2.39 1.89
C TYR A 32 11.40 -3.42 1.68
N GLU A 33 11.05 -4.65 1.32
CA GLU A 33 11.99 -5.74 1.09
C GLU A 33 12.03 -6.07 -0.39
N HIS A 34 13.21 -6.09 -0.98
CA HIS A 34 13.36 -6.31 -2.41
C HIS A 34 14.54 -7.26 -2.71
N PRO A 35 14.38 -8.23 -3.63
CA PRO A 35 15.49 -9.07 -4.06
C PRO A 35 16.61 -8.24 -4.72
N PRO A 36 17.86 -8.70 -4.70
CA PRO A 36 18.94 -8.03 -5.42
C PRO A 36 18.58 -7.78 -6.89
N GLY A 37 18.74 -6.53 -7.34
CA GLY A 37 18.50 -6.13 -8.73
C GLY A 37 17.03 -6.05 -9.16
N ARG A 38 16.05 -6.23 -8.25
CA ARG A 38 14.62 -6.28 -8.56
C ARG A 38 13.77 -5.59 -7.51
N ILE A 39 12.58 -5.12 -7.89
CA ILE A 39 11.61 -4.47 -6.99
C ILE A 39 10.34 -5.31 -6.91
N PHE A 40 9.81 -5.60 -5.71
CA PHE A 40 8.44 -6.12 -5.59
C PHE A 40 7.44 -5.02 -5.91
N ALA A 41 6.47 -5.31 -6.79
CA ALA A 41 5.59 -4.28 -7.28
C ALA A 41 4.20 -4.81 -7.66
N PHE A 42 3.22 -3.90 -7.67
CA PHE A 42 1.89 -4.14 -8.20
C PHE A 42 1.67 -3.31 -9.45
N LEU A 43 1.13 -3.96 -10.48
CA LEU A 43 0.67 -3.29 -11.69
C LEU A 43 -0.45 -2.30 -11.33
N LYS A 44 -0.31 -1.05 -11.77
CA LYS A 44 -1.31 0.00 -11.56
C LYS A 44 -1.90 0.50 -12.86
N TYR A 45 -1.08 0.71 -13.90
CA TYR A 45 -1.57 1.12 -15.22
C TYR A 45 -0.92 0.30 -16.34
N ILE A 46 -1.75 -0.06 -17.32
CA ILE A 46 -1.44 -0.90 -18.46
C ILE A 46 -1.42 -0.04 -19.72
N PRO A 47 -0.34 -0.04 -20.52
CA PRO A 47 -0.30 0.59 -21.83
C PRO A 47 -1.36 0.04 -22.78
N ALA A 48 -1.94 0.91 -23.61
CA ALA A 48 -3.00 0.55 -24.55
C ALA A 48 -2.62 -0.65 -25.44
N GLU A 49 -1.37 -0.71 -25.90
CA GLU A 49 -0.83 -1.77 -26.74
C GLU A 49 -0.80 -3.16 -26.07
N PHE A 50 -0.89 -3.22 -24.74
CA PHE A 50 -0.88 -4.48 -23.97
C PHE A 50 -2.21 -4.77 -23.29
N LYS A 51 -3.21 -3.87 -23.40
CA LYS A 51 -4.49 -3.98 -22.69
C LYS A 51 -5.15 -5.35 -22.92
N ASP A 52 -5.17 -5.80 -24.16
CA ASP A 52 -5.94 -7.00 -24.55
C ASP A 52 -5.28 -8.30 -24.10
N PHE A 53 -4.06 -8.25 -23.54
CA PHE A 53 -3.49 -9.40 -22.86
C PHE A 53 -4.13 -9.66 -21.50
N PHE A 54 -4.74 -8.65 -20.89
CA PHE A 54 -5.29 -8.73 -19.54
C PHE A 54 -6.80 -8.95 -19.58
N ASP A 55 -7.23 -10.19 -19.34
CA ASP A 55 -8.63 -10.57 -19.18
C ASP A 55 -9.17 -10.14 -17.80
N VAL A 56 -9.31 -8.83 -17.62
CA VAL A 56 -9.87 -8.21 -16.42
C VAL A 56 -10.76 -7.04 -16.80
N GLN A 57 -11.77 -6.79 -15.98
CA GLN A 57 -12.61 -5.60 -16.13
C GLN A 57 -11.78 -4.32 -15.97
N MET A 58 -11.78 -3.49 -17.00
CA MET A 58 -11.10 -2.20 -17.02
C MET A 58 -12.05 -1.08 -16.63
N LEU A 59 -11.53 -0.03 -16.00
CA LEU A 59 -12.28 1.20 -15.80
C LEU A 59 -12.57 1.88 -17.14
N LYS A 60 -13.75 2.52 -17.24
CA LYS A 60 -14.13 3.33 -18.41
C LYS A 60 -13.18 4.53 -18.59
N ARG A 61 -12.75 5.13 -17.48
CA ARG A 61 -11.78 6.22 -17.49
C ARG A 61 -10.42 5.72 -17.96
N THR A 62 -9.76 6.52 -18.77
CA THR A 62 -8.38 6.29 -19.22
C THR A 62 -7.47 7.43 -18.77
N TRP A 63 -6.17 7.20 -18.83
CA TRP A 63 -5.15 8.18 -18.47
C TRP A 63 -4.16 8.34 -19.60
N ASN A 64 -3.50 9.50 -19.67
CA ASN A 64 -2.39 9.72 -20.57
C ASN A 64 -1.14 10.01 -19.76
N PHE A 65 -0.13 9.16 -19.92
CA PHE A 65 1.21 9.44 -19.40
C PHE A 65 2.10 9.85 -20.56
N LYS A 66 2.38 11.16 -20.64
CA LYS A 66 3.02 11.76 -21.83
C LYS A 66 2.16 11.46 -23.06
N SER A 67 2.71 10.75 -24.05
CA SER A 67 2.00 10.34 -25.27
C SER A 67 1.41 8.93 -25.21
N LYS A 68 1.53 8.21 -24.09
CA LYS A 68 0.97 6.85 -23.95
C LYS A 68 -0.39 6.88 -23.27
N LYS A 69 -1.39 6.30 -23.95
CA LYS A 69 -2.70 6.02 -23.36
C LYS A 69 -2.61 4.80 -22.46
N LEU A 70 -3.22 4.91 -21.28
CA LEU A 70 -3.17 3.93 -20.21
C LEU A 70 -4.56 3.52 -19.74
N PHE A 71 -4.65 2.25 -19.37
CA PHE A 71 -5.82 1.61 -18.76
C PHE A 71 -5.51 1.17 -17.34
N ARG A 72 -6.55 0.98 -16.54
CA ARG A 72 -6.46 0.47 -15.17
C ARG A 72 -7.57 -0.53 -14.94
N ALA A 73 -7.23 -1.70 -14.42
CA ALA A 73 -8.22 -2.67 -13.98
C ALA A 73 -9.08 -2.07 -12.86
N GLU A 74 -10.36 -2.37 -12.84
CA GLU A 74 -11.29 -1.88 -11.82
C GLU A 74 -10.90 -2.37 -10.41
N LYS A 75 -10.50 -3.63 -10.32
CA LYS A 75 -9.99 -4.25 -9.09
C LYS A 75 -8.54 -4.67 -9.31
N LEU A 76 -7.58 -3.98 -8.68
CA LEU A 76 -6.15 -4.29 -8.87
C LEU A 76 -5.63 -5.40 -7.96
N TYR A 77 -6.27 -5.62 -6.81
CA TYR A 77 -5.68 -6.37 -5.69
C TYR A 77 -6.50 -7.59 -5.25
N THR A 78 -7.41 -8.09 -6.08
CA THR A 78 -8.09 -9.36 -5.82
C THR A 78 -7.17 -10.53 -6.10
N ALA A 79 -7.36 -11.66 -5.42
CA ALA A 79 -6.54 -12.85 -5.66
C ALA A 79 -6.68 -13.33 -7.11
N LYS A 80 -7.88 -13.28 -7.68
CA LYS A 80 -8.17 -13.60 -9.08
C LYS A 80 -7.39 -12.71 -10.05
N ASN A 81 -7.51 -11.39 -9.93
CA ASN A 81 -6.84 -10.49 -10.87
C ASN A 81 -5.32 -10.55 -10.72
N TYR A 82 -4.82 -10.75 -9.50
CA TYR A 82 -3.39 -10.98 -9.28
C TYR A 82 -2.90 -12.26 -10.00
N LYS A 83 -3.65 -13.37 -9.93
CA LYS A 83 -3.32 -14.59 -10.70
C LYS A 83 -3.30 -14.33 -12.21
N THR A 84 -4.33 -13.65 -12.73
CA THR A 84 -4.37 -13.24 -14.15
C THR A 84 -3.15 -12.40 -14.54
N PHE A 85 -2.75 -11.42 -13.70
CA PHE A 85 -1.57 -10.62 -13.97
C PHE A 85 -0.30 -11.47 -14.01
N ILE A 86 -0.11 -12.36 -13.03
CA ILE A 86 1.05 -13.26 -13.00
C ILE A 86 1.11 -14.13 -14.28
N GLU A 87 -0.01 -14.67 -14.74
CA GLU A 87 -0.07 -15.47 -15.96
C GLU A 87 0.31 -14.66 -17.22
N VAL A 88 -0.25 -13.44 -17.35
CA VAL A 88 0.04 -12.55 -18.47
C VAL A 88 1.50 -12.14 -18.50
N PHE A 89 2.07 -11.75 -17.36
CA PHE A 89 3.48 -11.39 -17.25
C PHE A 89 4.38 -12.62 -17.49
N ARG A 90 4.04 -13.79 -16.95
CA ARG A 90 4.81 -15.02 -17.21
C ARG A 90 4.88 -15.35 -18.70
N LYS A 91 3.77 -15.18 -19.43
CA LYS A 91 3.69 -15.49 -20.87
C LYS A 91 4.36 -14.44 -21.76
N ASN A 92 4.14 -13.15 -21.50
CA ASN A 92 4.49 -12.08 -22.43
C ASN A 92 5.67 -11.21 -21.97
N PHE A 93 5.99 -11.22 -20.67
CA PHE A 93 7.02 -10.38 -20.05
C PHE A 93 7.73 -11.14 -18.91
N PRO A 94 8.34 -12.31 -19.20
CA PRO A 94 8.80 -13.25 -18.17
C PRO A 94 9.82 -12.64 -17.18
N ASP A 95 10.60 -11.66 -17.62
CA ASP A 95 11.54 -10.91 -16.77
C ASP A 95 10.89 -10.26 -15.54
N TYR A 96 9.58 -10.02 -15.57
CA TYR A 96 8.85 -9.44 -14.45
C TYR A 96 8.46 -10.47 -13.38
N ILE A 97 8.53 -11.76 -13.67
CA ILE A 97 8.22 -12.79 -12.69
C ILE A 97 9.49 -13.21 -11.96
N TYR A 98 9.38 -13.32 -10.64
CA TYR A 98 10.45 -13.80 -9.79
C TYR A 98 9.91 -14.84 -8.80
N TYR A 99 10.49 -16.04 -8.83
CA TYR A 99 10.26 -17.03 -7.80
C TYR A 99 11.04 -16.64 -6.54
N CYS A 100 10.33 -16.28 -5.47
CA CYS A 100 10.96 -15.92 -4.21
C CYS A 100 11.22 -17.18 -3.36
N PRO A 101 12.49 -17.58 -3.11
CA PRO A 101 12.80 -18.79 -2.35
C PRO A 101 12.36 -18.69 -0.88
N PHE A 102 12.35 -17.48 -0.32
CA PHE A 102 11.93 -17.23 1.05
C PHE A 102 10.41 -17.29 1.27
N ARG A 103 9.62 -17.14 0.21
CA ARG A 103 8.15 -17.18 0.23
C ARG A 103 7.56 -18.36 -0.55
N LYS A 104 8.42 -19.15 -1.22
CA LYS A 104 8.10 -20.29 -2.07
C LYS A 104 6.99 -20.01 -3.10
N LYS A 105 6.97 -18.80 -3.68
CA LYS A 105 5.95 -18.42 -4.66
C LYS A 105 6.48 -17.42 -5.69
N ASP A 106 5.82 -17.41 -6.84
CA ASP A 106 6.02 -16.41 -7.88
C ASP A 106 5.42 -15.07 -7.48
N LEU A 107 6.21 -14.02 -7.67
CA LEU A 107 5.87 -12.65 -7.37
C LEU A 107 6.09 -11.77 -8.59
N LEU A 108 5.18 -10.81 -8.78
CA LEU A 108 5.40 -9.73 -9.73
C LEU A 108 6.51 -8.82 -9.19
N THR A 109 7.56 -8.68 -9.98
CA THR A 109 8.71 -7.85 -9.71
C THR A 109 9.09 -7.03 -10.94
N THR A 110 9.99 -6.08 -10.78
CA THR A 110 10.59 -5.39 -11.93
C THR A 110 12.10 -5.33 -11.77
N PRO A 111 12.87 -5.91 -12.71
CA PRO A 111 14.32 -5.68 -12.80
C PRO A 111 14.67 -4.20 -12.90
N LEU A 112 15.70 -3.76 -12.17
CA LEU A 112 16.10 -2.35 -12.13
C LEU A 112 16.44 -1.78 -13.51
N ASN A 113 17.03 -2.60 -14.39
CA ASN A 113 17.38 -2.19 -15.76
C ASN A 113 16.15 -1.87 -16.63
N LEU A 114 14.96 -2.41 -16.31
CA LEU A 114 13.71 -2.13 -17.02
C LEU A 114 13.00 -0.86 -16.51
N ILE A 115 13.48 -0.25 -15.43
CA ILE A 115 12.88 0.96 -14.87
C ILE A 115 13.36 2.19 -15.65
N LYS A 116 12.40 2.96 -16.16
CA LYS A 116 12.63 4.17 -16.98
C LYS A 116 12.53 5.46 -16.17
N ALA A 117 11.63 5.51 -15.20
CA ALA A 117 11.42 6.68 -14.35
C ALA A 117 10.82 6.28 -13.00
N ILE A 118 11.16 7.03 -11.95
CA ILE A 118 10.72 6.80 -10.58
C ILE A 118 10.06 8.07 -10.05
N PHE A 119 9.00 7.91 -9.26
CA PHE A 119 8.17 8.95 -8.68
C PHE A 119 8.05 8.67 -7.18
N ILE A 120 9.01 9.20 -6.42
CA ILE A 120 9.04 9.11 -4.96
C ILE A 120 8.12 10.22 -4.41
N PRO A 121 7.11 9.89 -3.58
CA PRO A 121 6.07 10.84 -3.16
C PRO A 121 6.61 12.14 -2.54
N LYS A 122 7.63 12.03 -1.68
CA LYS A 122 8.31 13.19 -1.10
C LYS A 122 8.85 14.15 -2.17
N TYR A 123 9.58 13.63 -3.16
CA TYR A 123 10.13 14.46 -4.24
C TYR A 123 9.04 14.98 -5.19
N CYS A 124 7.95 14.23 -5.38
CA CYS A 124 6.78 14.70 -6.10
C CYS A 124 6.15 15.93 -5.43
N LEU A 125 6.04 15.94 -4.09
CA LEU A 125 5.52 17.10 -3.34
C LEU A 125 6.49 18.30 -3.40
N ILE A 126 7.80 18.08 -3.21
CA ILE A 126 8.81 19.14 -3.33
C ILE A 126 8.72 19.79 -4.72
N LYS A 127 8.59 18.97 -5.76
CA LYS A 127 8.44 19.47 -7.13
C LYS A 127 7.14 20.24 -7.31
N LEU A 128 6.02 19.73 -6.79
CA LEU A 128 4.72 20.40 -6.87
C LEU A 128 4.80 21.82 -6.28
N ARG A 129 5.45 21.97 -5.12
CA ARG A 129 5.65 23.28 -4.47
C ARG A 129 6.49 24.26 -5.28
N ASN A 130 7.34 23.76 -6.19
CA ASN A 130 8.23 24.58 -7.02
C ASN A 130 7.67 24.89 -8.42
N ILE A 131 6.42 24.49 -8.73
CA ILE A 131 5.78 24.80 -10.00
C ILE A 131 5.36 26.28 -10.01
N LYS A 132 5.82 27.04 -11.01
CA LYS A 132 5.50 28.48 -11.15
C LYS A 132 4.02 28.77 -11.38
N LYS A 133 3.33 27.91 -12.15
CA LYS A 133 1.92 28.06 -12.50
C LYS A 133 1.19 26.75 -12.22
N LEU A 134 0.59 26.67 -11.04
CA LEU A 134 -0.24 25.55 -10.61
C LEU A 134 -1.60 25.63 -11.29
N ASP A 135 -2.15 24.47 -11.63
CA ASP A 135 -3.58 24.39 -11.92
C ASP A 135 -4.43 24.35 -10.64
N ASN A 136 -5.75 24.41 -10.80
CA ASN A 136 -6.68 24.48 -9.68
C ASN A 136 -6.59 23.27 -8.73
N LEU A 137 -6.36 22.06 -9.26
CA LEU A 137 -6.29 20.86 -8.41
C LEU A 137 -4.96 20.83 -7.65
N GLN A 138 -3.86 21.20 -8.32
CA GLN A 138 -2.54 21.32 -7.71
C GLN A 138 -2.51 22.37 -6.60
N SER A 139 -3.09 23.54 -6.84
CA SER A 139 -3.25 24.59 -5.84
C SER A 139 -4.06 24.10 -4.63
N MET A 140 -5.21 23.46 -4.88
CA MET A 140 -6.06 22.91 -3.83
C MET A 140 -5.37 21.81 -3.02
N ALA A 141 -4.52 20.99 -3.64
CA ALA A 141 -3.72 19.99 -2.95
C ALA A 141 -2.69 20.64 -2.01
N LEU A 142 -1.99 21.69 -2.45
CA LEU A 142 -1.05 22.40 -1.59
C LEU A 142 -1.77 23.12 -0.44
N ASP A 143 -2.89 23.77 -0.71
CA ASP A 143 -3.73 24.40 0.33
C ASP A 143 -4.14 23.40 1.41
N LEU A 144 -4.60 22.22 1.00
CA LEU A 144 -5.00 21.15 1.92
C LEU A 144 -3.82 20.68 2.77
N LEU A 145 -2.68 20.40 2.15
CA LEU A 145 -1.50 19.90 2.83
C LEU A 145 -0.92 20.94 3.81
N ASN A 146 -0.92 22.22 3.45
CA ASN A 146 -0.51 23.31 4.34
C ASN A 146 -1.41 23.38 5.57
N MET A 147 -2.73 23.37 5.39
CA MET A 147 -3.69 23.41 6.50
C MET A 147 -3.52 22.23 7.45
N ILE A 148 -3.35 21.02 6.91
CA ILE A 148 -3.13 19.82 7.73
C ILE A 148 -1.77 19.89 8.45
N SER A 149 -0.73 20.38 7.76
CA SER A 149 0.61 20.56 8.35
C SER A 149 0.59 21.56 9.51
N GLU A 150 -0.09 22.70 9.35
CA GLU A 150 -0.29 23.70 10.39
C GLU A 150 -1.07 23.12 11.59
N ALA A 151 -2.20 22.45 11.32
CA ALA A 151 -3.04 21.88 12.38
C ALA A 151 -2.35 20.73 13.15
N SER A 152 -1.55 19.92 12.48
CA SER A 152 -0.87 18.77 13.09
C SER A 152 0.50 19.10 13.71
N GLY A 153 1.08 20.24 13.38
CA GLY A 153 2.47 20.58 13.67
C GLY A 153 3.50 19.70 12.95
N VAL A 154 3.07 18.82 12.03
CA VAL A 154 3.97 17.96 11.26
C VAL A 154 4.46 18.73 10.04
N LYS A 155 5.79 18.88 9.90
CA LYS A 155 6.40 19.56 8.76
C LYS A 155 6.07 18.86 7.43
N LEU A 156 5.87 19.64 6.37
CA LEU A 156 5.65 19.14 5.00
C LEU A 156 6.75 18.22 4.46
N ASP A 157 7.95 18.24 5.05
CA ASP A 157 9.05 17.33 4.70
C ASP A 157 8.73 15.86 5.01
N TYR A 158 7.73 15.62 5.85
CA TYR A 158 7.15 14.31 6.16
C TYR A 158 5.86 14.02 5.38
N PHE A 159 5.53 14.82 4.37
CA PHE A 159 4.43 14.58 3.46
C PHE A 159 4.97 14.17 2.09
N GLY A 160 4.16 13.45 1.32
CA GLY A 160 4.43 13.10 -0.07
C GLY A 160 3.17 13.12 -0.92
N MET A 161 3.32 13.46 -2.20
CA MET A 161 2.22 13.49 -3.16
C MET A 161 2.18 12.17 -3.94
N HIS A 162 1.00 11.57 -4.04
CA HIS A 162 0.74 10.34 -4.77
C HIS A 162 -0.19 10.57 -5.97
N GLY A 163 -0.62 9.46 -6.56
CA GLY A 163 -1.76 9.45 -7.47
C GLY A 163 -1.46 10.12 -8.80
N SER A 164 -2.50 10.64 -9.42
CA SER A 164 -2.41 11.26 -10.73
C SER A 164 -1.69 12.60 -10.69
N ILE A 165 -1.72 13.34 -9.57
CA ILE A 165 -0.98 14.62 -9.41
C ILE A 165 0.53 14.36 -9.46
N ALA A 166 1.01 13.36 -8.72
CA ALA A 166 2.43 12.99 -8.70
C ALA A 166 2.97 12.60 -10.09
N LEU A 167 2.12 11.95 -10.90
CA LEU A 167 2.45 11.49 -12.25
C LEU A 167 2.14 12.52 -13.34
N ASN A 168 1.52 13.66 -12.98
CA ASN A 168 1.01 14.66 -13.91
C ASN A 168 0.07 14.07 -14.97
N MET A 169 -0.86 13.23 -14.50
CA MET A 169 -1.92 12.60 -15.29
C MET A 169 -3.32 12.94 -14.75
N HIS A 170 -3.41 13.96 -13.88
CA HIS A 170 -4.65 14.32 -13.23
C HIS A 170 -5.58 15.09 -14.17
N SER A 171 -6.87 15.04 -13.85
CA SER A 171 -7.91 15.89 -14.44
C SER A 171 -8.67 16.58 -13.32
N ILE A 172 -9.64 17.43 -13.67
CA ILE A 172 -10.53 18.07 -12.69
C ILE A 172 -11.29 17.06 -11.80
N GLU A 173 -11.46 15.82 -12.28
CA GLU A 173 -12.13 14.72 -11.58
C GLU A 173 -11.18 13.90 -10.69
N SER A 174 -9.88 14.17 -10.73
CA SER A 174 -8.93 13.45 -9.89
C SER A 174 -9.08 13.81 -8.42
N ASP A 175 -8.84 12.81 -7.57
CA ASP A 175 -8.73 12.95 -6.13
C ASP A 175 -7.34 13.50 -5.76
N ILE A 176 -7.20 13.95 -4.51
CA ILE A 176 -5.94 14.37 -3.92
C ILE A 176 -5.39 13.21 -3.09
N ASP A 177 -4.40 12.49 -3.61
CA ASP A 177 -3.75 11.38 -2.91
C ASP A 177 -2.43 11.85 -2.27
N PHE A 178 -2.26 11.70 -0.96
CA PHE A 178 -1.00 12.00 -0.28
C PHE A 178 -0.62 10.93 0.74
N VAL A 179 0.63 10.99 1.21
CA VAL A 179 1.19 10.07 2.19
C VAL A 179 1.90 10.84 3.30
N ILE A 180 1.86 10.29 4.51
CA ILE A 180 2.60 10.77 5.67
C ILE A 180 3.73 9.78 5.98
N TYR A 181 4.95 10.30 6.12
CA TYR A 181 6.13 9.54 6.50
C TYR A 181 6.24 9.49 8.02
N GLY A 182 6.19 8.30 8.60
CA GLY A 182 6.37 8.10 10.04
C GLY A 182 5.11 7.72 10.79
N SER A 183 5.21 6.80 11.76
CA SER A 183 4.06 6.35 12.56
C SER A 183 3.53 7.50 13.44
N ASP A 184 4.42 8.12 14.22
CA ASP A 184 4.08 9.25 15.09
C ASP A 184 3.50 10.44 14.30
N ASN A 185 4.09 10.73 13.14
CA ASN A 185 3.62 11.79 12.26
C ASN A 185 2.23 11.48 11.70
N PHE A 186 1.99 10.23 11.29
CA PHE A 186 0.68 9.80 10.82
C PHE A 186 -0.38 9.92 11.93
N ARG A 187 -0.07 9.54 13.17
CA ARG A 187 -0.99 9.70 14.31
C ARG A 187 -1.33 11.17 14.59
N LYS A 188 -0.34 12.07 14.55
CA LYS A 188 -0.57 13.52 14.69
C LYS A 188 -1.46 14.08 13.57
N VAL A 189 -1.22 13.66 12.32
CA VAL A 189 -2.04 14.06 11.17
C VAL A 189 -3.45 13.49 11.26
N GLU A 190 -3.61 12.25 11.70
CA GLU A 190 -4.91 11.61 11.90
C GLU A 190 -5.77 12.36 12.92
N LEU A 191 -5.19 12.75 14.05
CA LEU A 191 -5.85 13.59 15.06
C LEU A 191 -6.23 14.95 14.48
N ALA A 192 -5.29 15.65 13.84
CA ALA A 192 -5.56 16.96 13.24
C ALA A 192 -6.65 16.91 12.15
N ILE A 193 -6.72 15.84 11.35
CA ILE A 193 -7.81 15.65 10.39
C ILE A 193 -9.14 15.49 11.12
N SER A 194 -9.19 14.76 12.24
CA SER A 194 -10.40 14.63 13.07
C SER A 194 -10.86 16.01 13.56
N ASP A 195 -9.95 16.81 14.13
CA ASP A 195 -10.25 18.16 14.62
C ASP A 195 -10.76 19.07 13.49
N LEU A 196 -10.12 19.01 12.31
CA LEU A 196 -10.56 19.77 11.14
C LEU A 196 -11.94 19.33 10.62
N VAL A 197 -12.33 18.06 10.83
CA VAL A 197 -13.69 17.57 10.56
C VAL A 197 -14.68 18.13 11.57
N GLU A 198 -14.34 18.13 12.86
CA GLU A 198 -15.18 18.69 13.92
C GLU A 198 -15.40 20.21 13.74
N MET A 199 -14.37 20.93 13.27
CA MET A 199 -14.47 22.34 12.89
C MET A 199 -15.20 22.59 11.56
N GLY A 200 -15.67 21.54 10.87
CA GLY A 200 -16.40 21.63 9.61
C GLY A 200 -15.56 22.02 8.38
N LYS A 201 -14.22 22.08 8.51
CA LYS A 201 -13.29 22.40 7.41
C LYS A 201 -13.08 21.22 6.46
N LEU A 202 -13.11 20.00 7.01
CA LEU A 202 -13.07 18.75 6.27
C LEU A 202 -14.34 17.94 6.56
N ARG A 203 -14.60 16.91 5.76
CA ARG A 203 -15.67 15.93 6.03
C ARG A 203 -15.19 14.53 5.68
N TYR A 204 -15.42 13.55 6.54
CA TYR A 204 -15.14 12.15 6.18
C TYR A 204 -16.07 11.65 5.08
N ILE A 205 -15.56 10.74 4.25
CA ILE A 205 -16.37 9.94 3.33
C ILE A 205 -16.42 8.53 3.90
N VAL A 206 -17.62 8.05 4.19
CA VAL A 206 -17.86 6.71 4.74
C VAL A 206 -18.80 5.96 3.83
N SER A 207 -18.28 4.97 3.10
CA SER A 207 -19.10 4.14 2.19
C SER A 207 -19.41 2.77 2.79
N ASN A 208 -18.62 2.31 3.76
CA ASN A 208 -18.77 1.02 4.42
C ASN A 208 -18.15 1.03 5.83
N ARG A 209 -18.25 -0.09 6.55
CA ARG A 209 -17.71 -0.22 7.92
C ARG A 209 -16.19 -0.03 8.01
N LEU A 210 -15.42 -0.45 7.01
CA LEU A 210 -13.96 -0.29 7.01
C LEU A 210 -13.59 1.17 6.79
N ASP A 211 -14.31 1.89 5.93
CA ASP A 211 -14.11 3.34 5.77
C ASP A 211 -14.38 4.08 7.08
N LYS A 212 -15.45 3.69 7.80
CA LYS A 212 -15.82 4.26 9.09
C LYS A 212 -14.71 4.07 10.12
N ALA A 213 -14.10 2.89 10.15
CA ALA A 213 -13.03 2.57 11.09
C ALA A 213 -11.68 3.20 10.68
N ARG A 214 -11.33 3.13 9.40
CA ARG A 214 -10.04 3.55 8.87
C ARG A 214 -9.88 5.06 8.72
N LYS A 215 -10.97 5.77 8.41
CA LYS A 215 -11.04 7.23 8.23
C LYS A 215 -10.00 7.83 7.25
N PHE A 216 -9.51 7.06 6.29
CA PHE A 216 -8.44 7.48 5.37
C PHE A 216 -8.86 8.43 4.23
N GLN A 217 -10.15 8.71 4.07
CA GLN A 217 -10.67 9.50 2.96
C GLN A 217 -11.70 10.53 3.43
N GLY A 218 -11.70 11.68 2.76
CA GLY A 218 -12.58 12.78 3.09
C GLY A 218 -12.76 13.76 1.93
N ARG A 219 -13.47 14.85 2.21
CA ARG A 219 -13.66 15.98 1.30
C ARG A 219 -13.03 17.23 1.88
N TYR A 220 -12.25 17.89 1.04
CA TYR A 220 -11.83 19.27 1.23
C TYR A 220 -12.52 20.12 0.16
N LYS A 221 -13.36 21.07 0.59
CA LYS A 221 -14.28 21.78 -0.31
C LYS A 221 -15.12 20.75 -1.10
N LYS A 222 -14.98 20.72 -2.43
CA LYS A 222 -15.69 19.77 -3.32
C LYS A 222 -14.81 18.60 -3.80
N LYS A 223 -13.54 18.53 -3.42
CA LYS A 223 -12.61 17.48 -3.87
C LYS A 223 -12.41 16.41 -2.81
N VAL A 224 -12.34 15.16 -3.27
CA VAL A 224 -12.00 14.01 -2.45
C VAL A 224 -10.50 14.03 -2.21
N PHE A 225 -10.10 13.70 -0.99
CA PHE A 225 -8.71 13.41 -0.66
C PHE A 225 -8.61 12.02 -0.02
N MET A 226 -7.46 11.38 -0.19
CA MET A 226 -7.08 10.14 0.46
C MET A 226 -5.68 10.29 1.03
N TYR A 227 -5.48 9.81 2.25
CA TYR A 227 -4.16 9.82 2.89
C TYR A 227 -3.77 8.44 3.41
N ASN A 228 -2.49 8.12 3.31
CA ASN A 228 -1.92 6.87 3.80
C ASN A 228 -0.63 7.14 4.60
N ALA A 229 -0.08 6.10 5.22
CA ALA A 229 1.23 6.16 5.87
C ALA A 229 2.28 5.40 5.05
N THR A 230 3.53 5.86 5.13
CA THR A 230 4.72 5.13 4.70
C THR A 230 5.81 5.25 5.76
N ARG A 231 6.66 4.23 5.88
CA ARG A 231 7.72 4.20 6.90
C ARG A 231 8.79 5.22 6.55
N LYS A 232 9.34 5.87 7.58
CA LYS A 232 10.65 6.54 7.47
C LYS A 232 11.74 5.48 7.30
N PRO A 233 12.91 5.84 6.72
CA PRO A 233 14.02 4.90 6.59
C PRO A 233 14.41 4.20 7.91
N ASN A 234 14.37 4.91 9.04
CA ASN A 234 14.71 4.35 10.35
C ASN A 234 13.59 3.47 10.98
N GLU A 235 12.39 3.47 10.43
CA GLU A 235 11.29 2.57 10.84
C GLU A 235 11.30 1.27 10.03
N VAL A 236 12.09 1.18 8.96
CA VAL A 236 12.26 -0.05 8.19
C VAL A 236 13.22 -0.98 8.93
N LYS A 237 12.66 -1.98 9.61
CA LYS A 237 13.41 -2.94 10.44
C LYS A 237 13.66 -4.28 9.74
N THR A 238 13.31 -4.40 8.47
CA THR A 238 13.42 -5.68 7.75
C THR A 238 14.27 -5.56 6.51
N THR A 239 14.85 -6.68 6.12
CA THR A 239 15.69 -6.81 4.92
C THR A 239 15.29 -8.06 4.17
N TYR A 240 15.32 -8.02 2.85
CA TYR A 240 15.02 -9.18 2.03
C TYR A 240 15.95 -10.35 2.37
N GLY A 241 15.38 -11.54 2.55
CA GLY A 241 16.15 -12.73 2.92
C GLY A 241 16.57 -12.80 4.38
N SER A 242 16.11 -11.89 5.25
CA SER A 242 16.26 -12.04 6.71
C SER A 242 15.27 -13.04 7.31
N LYS A 243 14.16 -13.30 6.63
CA LYS A 243 13.07 -14.16 7.10
C LYS A 243 12.61 -15.12 6.01
N LYS A 244 12.20 -16.31 6.42
CA LYS A 244 11.55 -17.33 5.59
C LYS A 244 10.13 -17.55 6.08
N PHE A 245 9.19 -17.68 5.14
CA PHE A 245 7.76 -17.80 5.41
C PHE A 245 7.27 -19.14 4.87
N VAL A 246 6.62 -19.92 5.73
CA VAL A 246 6.07 -21.23 5.38
C VAL A 246 4.59 -21.26 5.72
N PHE A 247 3.76 -21.47 4.70
CA PHE A 247 2.33 -21.67 4.87
C PHE A 247 2.05 -22.91 5.74
N VAL A 248 1.13 -22.78 6.70
CA VAL A 248 0.69 -23.87 7.58
C VAL A 248 -0.73 -24.30 7.21
N LYS A 249 -1.73 -23.44 7.45
CA LYS A 249 -3.16 -23.69 7.12
C LYS A 249 -3.97 -22.38 7.14
N PRO A 250 -5.15 -22.33 6.49
CA PRO A 250 -6.09 -21.23 6.71
C PRO A 250 -6.66 -21.28 8.12
N VAL A 251 -6.91 -20.10 8.71
CA VAL A 251 -7.51 -19.94 10.04
C VAL A 251 -8.55 -18.82 10.04
N LYS A 252 -9.57 -18.98 10.87
CA LYS A 252 -10.60 -17.97 11.16
C LYS A 252 -10.80 -17.85 12.67
N PHE A 253 -10.64 -16.66 13.23
CA PHE A 253 -10.63 -16.44 14.68
C PHE A 253 -11.00 -15.01 15.06
N GLN A 254 -11.29 -14.79 16.34
CA GLN A 254 -11.33 -13.47 16.97
C GLN A 254 -10.12 -13.27 17.86
N CYS A 255 -9.69 -12.01 17.99
CA CYS A 255 -8.62 -11.63 18.91
C CYS A 255 -8.79 -10.19 19.37
N VAL A 256 -7.93 -9.77 20.31
CA VAL A 256 -7.82 -8.38 20.79
C VAL A 256 -6.49 -7.80 20.32
N ILE A 257 -6.51 -6.56 19.83
CA ILE A 257 -5.27 -5.86 19.46
C ILE A 257 -4.48 -5.48 20.69
N SER A 258 -3.21 -5.86 20.73
CA SER A 258 -2.27 -5.49 21.80
C SER A 258 -1.27 -4.41 21.38
N ASP A 259 -1.07 -4.19 20.08
CA ASP A 259 -0.18 -3.16 19.54
C ASP A 259 -0.63 -2.79 18.11
N ASP A 260 -0.80 -1.50 17.88
CA ASP A 260 -1.26 -0.91 16.63
C ASP A 260 -0.26 0.11 16.02
N SER A 261 0.99 0.11 16.50
CA SER A 261 2.04 1.07 16.14
C SER A 261 2.47 1.00 14.66
N GLU A 262 2.19 -0.12 14.00
CA GLU A 262 2.62 -0.44 12.63
C GLU A 262 1.43 -0.73 11.69
N ASN A 263 0.20 -0.53 12.16
CA ASN A 263 -1.01 -0.98 11.47
C ASN A 263 -1.45 -0.06 10.31
N MET A 264 -0.89 1.15 10.21
CA MET A 264 -1.17 2.13 9.16
C MET A 264 -0.35 1.89 7.88
N PHE A 265 0.77 1.18 8.01
CA PHE A 265 1.69 0.92 6.90
C PHE A 265 1.25 -0.26 6.04
N ARG A 266 1.96 -0.51 4.93
CA ARG A 266 1.90 -1.79 4.21
C ARG A 266 3.21 -2.56 4.35
N PRO A 267 3.19 -3.85 4.72
CA PRO A 267 2.06 -4.51 5.34
C PRO A 267 1.68 -3.81 6.66
N ALA A 268 0.40 -3.85 6.99
CA ALA A 268 -0.10 -3.45 8.30
C ALA A 268 0.20 -4.58 9.28
N ILE A 269 0.73 -4.23 10.44
CA ILE A 269 1.05 -5.20 11.50
C ILE A 269 0.20 -4.87 12.71
N TYR A 270 -0.58 -5.86 13.14
CA TYR A 270 -1.33 -5.84 14.38
C TYR A 270 -0.73 -6.90 15.29
N LYS A 271 -0.21 -6.55 16.47
CA LYS A 271 0.01 -7.59 17.50
C LYS A 271 -1.31 -7.92 18.15
N ILE A 272 -1.48 -9.18 18.51
CA ILE A 272 -2.75 -9.70 18.99
C ILE A 272 -2.57 -10.50 20.27
N THR A 273 -3.66 -10.60 21.02
CA THR A 273 -3.82 -11.49 22.17
C THR A 273 -5.19 -12.14 22.13
N ASN A 274 -5.44 -13.10 23.03
CA ASN A 274 -6.75 -13.72 23.22
C ASN A 274 -7.30 -14.36 21.92
N TYR A 275 -6.47 -15.19 21.27
CA TYR A 275 -6.87 -15.96 20.09
C TYR A 275 -8.05 -16.88 20.41
N LYS A 276 -9.16 -16.71 19.69
CA LYS A 276 -10.38 -17.50 19.82
C LYS A 276 -10.80 -18.07 18.47
N PRO A 277 -10.59 -19.36 18.20
CA PRO A 277 -10.95 -19.95 16.92
C PRO A 277 -12.47 -19.88 16.70
N LEU A 278 -12.89 -19.56 15.47
CA LEU A 278 -14.31 -19.53 15.08
C LEU A 278 -14.76 -20.80 14.37
N THR A 279 -13.83 -21.72 14.08
CA THR A 279 -14.12 -23.03 13.47
C THR A 279 -13.20 -24.09 14.07
N PRO A 280 -13.61 -25.38 14.09
CA PRO A 280 -12.74 -26.46 14.57
C PRO A 280 -11.42 -26.54 13.80
N LYS A 281 -11.44 -26.27 12.49
CA LYS A 281 -10.22 -26.23 11.66
C LYS A 281 -9.23 -25.13 12.08
N SER A 282 -9.71 -24.10 12.77
CA SER A 282 -8.93 -22.99 13.27
C SER A 282 -8.39 -23.21 14.68
N GLU A 283 -8.71 -24.33 15.34
CA GLU A 283 -8.07 -24.69 16.60
C GLU A 283 -6.57 -24.94 16.39
N LEU A 284 -5.76 -24.45 17.34
CA LEU A 284 -4.30 -24.45 17.29
C LEU A 284 -3.75 -24.95 18.61
N GLN A 285 -2.62 -25.66 18.55
CA GLN A 285 -1.82 -25.95 19.74
C GLN A 285 -1.15 -24.65 20.23
N THR A 286 -0.88 -24.58 21.54
CA THR A 286 -0.41 -23.35 22.20
C THR A 286 0.87 -22.78 21.59
N ASP A 287 1.78 -23.66 21.15
CA ASP A 287 3.08 -23.33 20.57
C ASP A 287 3.02 -22.71 19.17
N ILE A 288 1.88 -22.86 18.48
CA ILE A 288 1.66 -22.32 17.12
C ILE A 288 0.63 -21.20 17.08
N ILE A 289 0.17 -20.72 18.24
CA ILE A 289 -0.73 -19.57 18.33
C ILE A 289 0.00 -18.34 17.77
N PRO A 290 -0.58 -17.64 16.78
CA PRO A 290 0.05 -16.46 16.20
C PRO A 290 0.04 -15.29 17.19
N ASP A 291 1.13 -14.54 17.23
CA ASP A 291 1.25 -13.33 18.06
C ASP A 291 0.86 -12.05 17.29
N ARG A 292 0.66 -12.16 15.97
CA ARG A 292 0.37 -11.02 15.09
C ARG A 292 -0.43 -11.39 13.85
N VAL A 293 -1.11 -10.37 13.32
CA VAL A 293 -1.78 -10.38 12.03
C VAL A 293 -1.12 -9.37 11.10
N ILE A 294 -0.78 -9.81 9.89
CA ILE A 294 -0.12 -9.03 8.86
C ILE A 294 -1.10 -8.84 7.70
N SER A 295 -1.35 -7.60 7.29
CA SER A 295 -2.21 -7.34 6.13
C SER A 295 -1.47 -6.65 4.98
N ASN A 296 -1.48 -7.31 3.83
CA ASN A 296 -1.01 -6.75 2.56
C ASN A 296 -2.10 -5.93 1.84
N ILE A 297 -3.36 -6.07 2.25
CA ILE A 297 -4.52 -5.45 1.61
C ILE A 297 -4.75 -4.04 2.18
N GLY A 298 -4.84 -3.06 1.29
CA GLY A 298 -4.92 -1.65 1.67
C GLY A 298 -6.14 -1.28 2.53
N CYS A 299 -7.30 -1.92 2.33
CA CYS A 299 -8.51 -1.60 3.07
C CYS A 299 -8.49 -2.03 4.54
N TYR A 300 -7.62 -2.98 4.92
CA TYR A 300 -7.49 -3.47 6.30
C TYR A 300 -6.38 -2.78 7.09
N ARG A 301 -5.80 -1.71 6.57
CA ARG A 301 -4.83 -0.90 7.33
C ARG A 301 -5.57 0.02 8.28
N ASN A 302 -5.03 0.20 9.48
CA ASN A 302 -5.48 1.20 10.44
C ASN A 302 -6.96 1.06 10.86
N VAL A 303 -7.56 -0.14 10.73
CA VAL A 303 -9.01 -0.36 10.96
C VAL A 303 -9.35 -0.68 12.41
N ALA A 304 -8.37 -0.93 13.27
CA ALA A 304 -8.55 -1.22 14.68
C ALA A 304 -7.43 -0.53 15.49
N ARG A 305 -7.64 -0.35 16.79
CA ARG A 305 -6.70 0.22 17.76
C ARG A 305 -6.46 -0.78 18.88
N ILE A 306 -5.50 -0.47 19.75
CA ILE A 306 -5.28 -1.24 21.00
C ILE A 306 -6.63 -1.41 21.72
N ASP A 307 -6.82 -2.60 22.31
CA ASP A 307 -8.03 -3.05 23.01
C ASP A 307 -9.25 -3.35 22.12
N ASP A 308 -9.24 -2.98 20.84
CA ASP A 308 -10.30 -3.36 19.91
C ASP A 308 -10.31 -4.87 19.67
N LYS A 309 -11.51 -5.42 19.50
CA LYS A 309 -11.72 -6.79 19.04
C LYS A 309 -11.81 -6.81 17.51
N ILE A 310 -11.16 -7.80 16.91
CA ILE A 310 -11.26 -8.04 15.48
C ILE A 310 -11.60 -9.51 15.20
N GLU A 311 -12.30 -9.74 14.09
CA GLU A 311 -12.41 -11.04 13.44
C GLU A 311 -11.45 -11.09 12.25
N VAL A 312 -10.74 -12.20 12.11
CA VAL A 312 -9.73 -12.40 11.07
C VAL A 312 -9.98 -13.72 10.37
N ALA A 313 -9.91 -13.69 9.03
CA ALA A 313 -9.71 -14.88 8.21
C ALA A 313 -8.46 -14.67 7.36
N GLY A 314 -7.54 -15.61 7.43
CA GLY A 314 -6.25 -15.50 6.75
C GLY A 314 -5.49 -16.82 6.78
N ASN A 315 -4.21 -16.78 6.43
CA ASN A 315 -3.35 -17.95 6.41
C ASN A 315 -2.34 -17.90 7.56
N LEU A 316 -2.31 -18.94 8.39
CA LEU A 316 -1.27 -19.13 9.39
C LEU A 316 0.05 -19.42 8.67
N GLU A 317 1.08 -18.66 9.02
CA GLU A 317 2.44 -18.78 8.51
C GLU A 317 3.40 -19.01 9.67
N LYS A 318 4.28 -20.00 9.51
CA LYS A 318 5.50 -20.13 10.30
C LYS A 318 6.55 -19.19 9.72
N VAL A 319 7.11 -18.33 10.57
CA VAL A 319 8.18 -17.41 10.19
C VAL A 319 9.46 -17.82 10.91
N GLU A 320 10.53 -17.98 10.12
CA GLU A 320 11.86 -18.32 10.61
C GLU A 320 12.79 -17.14 10.35
N ILE A 321 13.44 -16.63 11.39
CA ILE A 321 14.49 -15.61 11.29
C ILE A 321 15.78 -16.34 10.90
N ILE A 322 16.33 -16.02 9.72
CA ILE A 322 17.43 -16.80 9.14
C ILE A 322 18.72 -16.68 9.97
N SER A 323 18.98 -15.52 10.57
CA SER A 323 20.21 -15.29 11.33
C SER A 323 20.25 -15.97 12.70
N THR A 324 19.10 -16.23 13.32
CA THR A 324 19.00 -16.80 14.68
C THR A 324 18.30 -18.16 14.73
N SER A 325 17.69 -18.59 13.62
CA SER A 325 16.77 -19.73 13.56
C SER A 325 15.58 -19.64 14.53
N GLU A 326 15.30 -18.44 15.04
CA GLU A 326 14.13 -18.18 15.88
C GLU A 326 12.86 -18.31 15.06
N ILE A 327 11.84 -18.91 15.66
CA ILE A 327 10.57 -19.23 15.01
C ILE A 327 9.45 -18.55 15.75
N TYR A 328 8.55 -17.91 14.99
CA TYR A 328 7.27 -17.42 15.49
C TYR A 328 6.17 -17.65 14.45
N TYR A 329 4.92 -17.48 14.87
CA TYR A 329 3.75 -17.68 14.02
C TYR A 329 3.01 -16.36 13.82
N GLN A 330 2.54 -16.15 12.59
CA GLN A 330 1.73 -14.98 12.23
C GLN A 330 0.56 -15.42 11.36
N VAL A 331 -0.47 -14.59 11.24
CA VAL A 331 -1.52 -14.76 10.23
C VAL A 331 -1.37 -13.69 9.17
N VAL A 332 -1.31 -14.09 7.90
CA VAL A 332 -1.29 -13.16 6.76
C VAL A 332 -2.67 -13.03 6.12
N VAL A 333 -3.04 -11.78 5.81
CA VAL A 333 -4.22 -11.39 5.04
C VAL A 333 -3.75 -10.68 3.78
N GLY A 334 -4.22 -11.11 2.61
CA GLY A 334 -3.69 -10.72 1.31
C GLY A 334 -2.52 -11.58 0.85
N SER A 335 -2.66 -12.90 0.99
CA SER A 335 -1.68 -13.88 0.51
C SER A 335 -1.76 -14.12 -1.01
N ALA A 336 -2.89 -13.69 -1.62
CA ALA A 336 -3.35 -13.98 -2.99
C ALA A 336 -3.73 -15.45 -3.26
N ILE A 337 -3.97 -16.23 -2.20
CA ILE A 337 -4.41 -17.63 -2.30
C ILE A 337 -5.94 -17.70 -2.33
N SER A 338 -6.62 -16.97 -1.43
CA SER A 338 -8.08 -16.95 -1.28
C SER A 338 -8.67 -15.54 -1.38
N GLU A 339 -9.91 -15.42 -1.84
CA GLU A 339 -10.70 -14.18 -1.80
C GLU A 339 -11.41 -13.97 -0.44
N GLU A 340 -11.39 -14.98 0.43
CA GLU A 340 -12.07 -14.96 1.74
C GLU A 340 -11.18 -14.42 2.87
N GLU A 341 -10.07 -13.74 2.53
CA GLU A 341 -9.14 -13.18 3.51
C GLU A 341 -9.57 -11.78 3.96
N TYR A 342 -9.74 -11.59 5.28
CA TYR A 342 -10.22 -10.33 5.83
C TYR A 342 -9.76 -10.03 7.25
N ILE A 343 -9.88 -8.75 7.61
CA ILE A 343 -9.87 -8.24 8.98
C ILE A 343 -11.12 -7.39 9.17
N TRP A 344 -11.95 -7.74 10.14
CA TRP A 344 -13.18 -7.02 10.48
C TRP A 344 -13.11 -6.50 11.92
N PRO A 345 -13.15 -5.18 12.12
CA PRO A 345 -13.44 -4.60 13.42
C PRO A 345 -14.83 -5.05 13.89
N LEU A 346 -14.93 -5.44 15.16
CA LEU A 346 -16.16 -5.97 15.78
C LEU A 346 -16.93 -4.92 16.58
#